data_AF-A0A6S6SE37-F1
#
_entry.id   AF-A0A6S6SE37-F1
#
_cell.length_a   1.000
_cell.length_b   1.000
_cell.length_c   1.000
_cell.angle_alpha   90.00
_cell.angle_beta   90.00
_cell.angle_gamma   90.00
#
_symmetry.space_group_name_H-M   'P 1'
#
loop_
_entity.id
_entity.type
_entity.pdbx_description
1 polymer ?
#
loop_
_entity_poly.entity_id
_entity_poly.type
_entity_poly.pdbx_seq_one_letter_code
_entity_poly.pdbx_strand_id
1 'polypeptide(L)'
;MKKPITLLLTFSLAIFMINCSGKQKTPPAKVHTPRINIESNRPSLGQIISTPPMQNTVPPVPIEQISKTGKSHVSKKFKLPNTIKETSGLIKLDNRLWTFNDSGGKATLYQIDETNGQIVNTLNIQNAHNTDWEDIAYDDNYVYIGDIGNNRGNRKDLRVYKIPRTALGTQKNVLAEIIHFTYSDQKEFSSKPQKNNYDCEAMIAYNGNLYLFSKNWQNQKTRLYELSGHAGKHEAKYLSTFNIQGLVTGASINKELNILLLSTYSPLLNVNVWAFTNYKQGEFFNANSKKLNFTRPLQGQVEAITFTANYKAYLSTEAFKKYIFSFDATLYELDFSEEFE
;
A
#
# COMPACT_ATOMS: atom_id res chain seq x y z
N MET A 1 -40.93 12.34 43.72
CA MET A 1 -40.36 11.55 42.58
C MET A 1 -39.94 12.52 41.48
N LYS A 2 -38.64 12.78 41.32
CA LYS A 2 -38.10 13.66 40.28
C LYS A 2 -37.68 12.79 39.08
N LYS A 3 -38.20 13.06 37.89
CA LYS A 3 -37.85 12.37 36.64
C LYS A 3 -36.43 12.75 36.20
N PRO A 4 -35.63 11.84 35.63
CA PRO A 4 -34.33 12.20 35.09
C PRO A 4 -34.48 12.88 33.73
N ILE A 5 -33.70 13.93 33.51
CA ILE A 5 -33.55 14.63 32.25
C ILE A 5 -32.48 13.89 31.45
N THR A 6 -32.87 13.30 30.31
CA THR A 6 -31.94 12.68 29.36
C THR A 6 -31.38 13.77 28.46
N LEU A 7 -30.10 14.09 28.63
CA LEU A 7 -29.38 15.04 27.78
C LEU A 7 -28.91 14.30 26.51
N LEU A 8 -29.59 14.52 25.38
CA LEU A 8 -29.12 14.08 24.07
C LEU A 8 -28.03 15.06 23.59
N LEU A 9 -26.77 14.60 23.58
CA LEU A 9 -25.68 15.32 22.90
C LEU A 9 -25.70 14.95 21.42
N THR A 10 -26.16 15.87 20.56
CA THR A 10 -25.99 15.77 19.11
C THR A 10 -24.64 16.36 18.72
N PHE A 11 -23.72 15.52 18.23
CA PHE A 11 -22.47 15.98 17.63
C PHE A 11 -22.73 16.40 16.17
N SER A 12 -22.72 17.71 15.91
CA SER A 12 -22.68 18.26 14.55
C SER A 12 -21.23 18.45 14.14
N LEU A 13 -20.77 17.70 13.13
CA LEU A 13 -19.43 17.80 12.58
C LEU A 13 -19.41 18.93 11.55
N ALA A 14 -18.89 20.10 11.92
CA ALA A 14 -18.69 21.21 11.00
C ALA A 14 -17.43 20.97 10.14
N ILE A 15 -17.62 20.71 8.85
CA ILE A 15 -16.55 20.59 7.86
C ILE A 15 -16.31 21.96 7.23
N PHE A 16 -15.15 22.56 7.51
CA PHE A 16 -14.68 23.76 6.82
C PHE A 16 -14.05 23.36 5.47
N MET A 17 -14.67 23.78 4.35
CA MET A 17 -14.13 23.64 3.00
C MET A 17 -13.48 24.96 2.57
N ILE A 18 -12.15 24.97 2.42
CA ILE A 18 -11.42 26.05 1.76
C ILE A 18 -11.48 25.80 0.24
N ASN A 19 -11.94 26.82 -0.49
CA ASN A 19 -12.25 26.78 -1.92
C ASN A 19 -11.19 27.60 -2.68
N CYS A 20 -10.38 26.97 -3.52
CA CYS A 20 -9.50 27.67 -4.46
C CYS A 20 -9.92 27.34 -5.91
N SER A 21 -10.38 28.36 -6.63
CA SER A 21 -10.76 28.28 -8.03
C SER A 21 -9.55 28.53 -8.94
N GLY A 22 -9.32 27.66 -9.92
CA GLY A 22 -8.27 27.78 -10.92
C GLY A 22 -8.75 27.34 -12.30
N LYS A 23 -8.84 28.32 -13.21
CA LYS A 23 -9.35 28.36 -14.60
C LYS A 23 -8.99 27.18 -15.53
N GLN A 24 -9.98 26.80 -16.34
CA GLN A 24 -9.91 25.88 -17.48
C GLN A 24 -9.04 26.43 -18.63
N LYS A 25 -8.32 25.54 -19.33
CA LYS A 25 -7.81 25.75 -20.69
C LYS A 25 -8.24 24.61 -21.61
N THR A 26 -8.60 24.97 -22.83
CA THR A 26 -9.13 24.16 -23.93
C THR A 26 -8.08 23.25 -24.59
N PRO A 27 -8.50 22.13 -25.23
CA PRO A 27 -7.59 21.15 -25.84
C PRO A 27 -7.28 21.47 -27.32
N PRO A 28 -6.10 21.08 -27.86
CA PRO A 28 -5.86 21.09 -29.30
C PRO A 28 -6.24 19.76 -29.98
N ALA A 29 -6.30 19.84 -31.30
CA ALA A 29 -7.04 18.99 -32.22
C ALA A 29 -6.48 17.58 -32.48
N LYS A 30 -7.39 16.71 -32.94
CA LYS A 30 -7.15 15.33 -33.42
C LYS A 30 -6.31 15.34 -34.70
N VAL A 31 -5.27 14.51 -34.74
CA VAL A 31 -4.56 14.15 -35.98
C VAL A 31 -4.97 12.74 -36.39
N HIS A 32 -5.34 12.61 -37.66
CA HIS A 32 -5.74 11.39 -38.36
C HIS A 32 -4.49 10.61 -38.80
N THR A 33 -4.45 9.31 -38.58
CA THR A 33 -3.49 8.39 -39.23
C THR A 33 -4.26 7.26 -39.94
N PRO A 34 -3.92 6.95 -41.21
CA PRO A 34 -4.64 5.97 -42.02
C PRO A 34 -4.29 4.52 -41.68
N ARG A 35 -5.29 3.64 -41.87
CA ARG A 35 -5.24 2.17 -41.75
C ARG A 35 -4.38 1.56 -42.85
N ILE A 36 -3.61 0.52 -42.52
CA ILE A 36 -3.05 -0.43 -43.47
C ILE A 36 -3.63 -1.82 -43.15
N ASN A 37 -4.35 -2.37 -44.13
CA ASN A 37 -4.77 -3.77 -44.18
C ASN A 37 -3.60 -4.62 -44.65
N ILE A 38 -3.33 -5.74 -44.00
CA ILE A 38 -2.58 -6.85 -44.60
C ILE A 38 -3.39 -8.13 -44.38
N GLU A 39 -3.78 -8.71 -45.51
CA GLU A 39 -4.49 -9.97 -45.63
C GLU A 39 -3.64 -11.18 -45.25
N SER A 40 -4.38 -12.21 -44.90
CA SER A 40 -4.04 -13.59 -44.58
C SER A 40 -3.15 -14.29 -45.61
N ASN A 41 -2.19 -15.08 -45.12
CA ASN A 41 -1.74 -16.27 -45.83
C ASN A 41 -1.53 -17.44 -44.85
N ARG A 42 -2.31 -18.50 -45.06
CA ARG A 42 -2.24 -19.80 -44.39
C ARG A 42 -1.45 -20.76 -45.29
N PRO A 43 -0.62 -21.63 -44.73
CA PRO A 43 -0.55 -23.00 -45.25
C PRO A 43 -0.72 -24.07 -44.17
N SER A 44 -0.80 -25.30 -44.66
CA SER A 44 -1.53 -26.49 -44.19
C SER A 44 -0.85 -27.36 -43.13
N LEU A 45 -1.69 -28.26 -42.59
CA LEU A 45 -1.43 -29.36 -41.66
C LEU A 45 -0.22 -30.25 -42.01
N GLY A 46 0.41 -30.76 -40.95
CA GLY A 46 0.89 -32.14 -40.93
C GLY A 46 2.09 -32.39 -40.00
N GLN A 47 1.83 -32.88 -38.78
CA GLN A 47 2.51 -34.07 -38.22
C GLN A 47 1.97 -34.41 -36.83
N ILE A 48 1.56 -35.66 -36.67
CA ILE A 48 1.03 -36.27 -35.45
C ILE A 48 2.23 -36.72 -34.62
N ILE A 49 2.39 -36.18 -33.41
CA ILE A 49 3.34 -36.68 -32.40
C ILE A 49 2.51 -37.32 -31.29
N SER A 50 2.68 -38.64 -31.13
CA SER A 50 2.06 -39.44 -30.09
C SER A 50 2.67 -39.14 -28.72
N THR A 51 1.87 -38.65 -27.77
CA THR A 51 2.24 -38.55 -26.35
C THR A 51 1.91 -39.87 -25.62
N PRO A 52 2.76 -40.35 -24.68
CA PRO A 52 2.48 -41.54 -23.89
C PRO A 52 1.36 -41.30 -22.86
N PRO A 53 0.68 -42.36 -22.36
CA PRO A 53 -0.53 -42.23 -21.57
C PRO A 53 -0.26 -41.64 -20.18
N MET A 54 -1.13 -40.73 -19.74
CA MET A 54 -1.15 -40.20 -18.38
C MET A 54 -1.38 -41.34 -17.38
N GLN A 55 -0.46 -41.50 -16.44
CA GLN A 55 -0.68 -42.29 -15.23
C GLN A 55 -1.75 -41.59 -14.37
N ASN A 56 -2.78 -42.35 -14.01
CA ASN A 56 -3.78 -41.95 -13.03
C ASN A 56 -3.12 -41.72 -11.66
N THR A 57 -2.72 -40.50 -11.38
CA THR A 57 -2.35 -40.10 -10.02
C THR A 57 -3.64 -39.87 -9.23
N VAL A 58 -3.83 -40.67 -8.19
CA VAL A 58 -4.85 -40.47 -7.16
C VAL A 58 -4.84 -38.99 -6.75
N PRO A 59 -5.99 -38.28 -6.75
CA PRO A 59 -6.02 -36.90 -6.29
C PRO A 59 -5.51 -36.85 -4.85
N PRO A 60 -4.68 -35.84 -4.49
CA PRO A 60 -4.22 -35.72 -3.12
C PRO A 60 -5.44 -35.63 -2.19
N VAL A 61 -5.45 -36.49 -1.18
CA VAL A 61 -6.38 -36.41 -0.06
C VAL A 61 -6.40 -34.96 0.44
N PRO A 62 -7.56 -34.32 0.62
CA PRO A 62 -7.62 -32.99 1.23
C PRO A 62 -6.89 -33.07 2.55
N ILE A 63 -5.74 -32.40 2.66
CA ILE A 63 -5.06 -32.21 3.93
C ILE A 63 -6.05 -31.43 4.77
N GLU A 64 -6.64 -32.07 5.78
CA GLU A 64 -7.34 -31.38 6.85
C GLU A 64 -6.41 -30.26 7.31
N GLN A 65 -6.86 -29.01 7.14
CA GLN A 65 -6.15 -27.88 7.71
C GLN A 65 -6.16 -28.05 9.22
N ILE A 66 -5.09 -28.62 9.75
CA ILE A 66 -4.71 -28.38 11.13
C ILE A 66 -4.61 -26.86 11.22
N SER A 67 -5.61 -26.24 11.83
CA SER A 67 -5.62 -24.81 12.11
C SER A 67 -4.48 -24.55 13.08
N LYS A 68 -3.28 -24.33 12.55
CA LYS A 68 -2.13 -23.89 13.33
C LYS A 68 -2.55 -22.57 13.99
N THR A 69 -2.86 -22.63 15.28
CA THR A 69 -3.25 -21.49 16.12
C THR A 69 -2.03 -20.72 16.57
N GLY A 70 -1.09 -20.49 15.66
CA GLY A 70 0.04 -19.61 15.92
C GLY A 70 -0.45 -18.26 16.39
N LYS A 71 0.36 -17.57 17.18
CA LYS A 71 0.04 -16.22 17.61
C LYS A 71 1.14 -15.27 17.15
N SER A 72 0.74 -14.04 16.89
CA SER A 72 1.63 -12.96 16.56
C SER A 72 1.88 -12.10 17.78
N HIS A 73 3.13 -11.76 18.04
CA HIS A 73 3.54 -10.91 19.16
C HIS A 73 3.91 -9.53 18.65
N VAL A 74 3.29 -8.51 19.23
CA VAL A 74 3.62 -7.11 18.93
C VAL A 74 4.25 -6.47 20.14
N SER A 75 5.42 -5.87 19.95
CA SER A 75 6.15 -5.14 20.99
C SER A 75 6.44 -3.71 20.54
N LYS A 76 6.31 -2.75 21.45
CA LYS A 76 6.68 -1.35 21.21
C LYS A 76 8.21 -1.25 21.19
N LYS A 77 8.78 -0.64 20.15
CA LYS A 77 10.23 -0.38 20.05
C LYS A 77 10.57 0.98 20.62
N PHE A 78 10.10 2.04 19.97
CA PHE A 78 10.35 3.42 20.38
C PHE A 78 9.35 4.38 19.77
N LYS A 79 9.24 5.57 20.39
CA LYS A 79 8.55 6.72 19.83
C LYS A 79 9.37 7.28 18.67
N LEU A 80 8.72 7.65 17.58
CA LEU A 80 9.37 8.34 16.46
C LEU A 80 9.64 9.81 16.81
N PRO A 81 10.74 10.41 16.31
CA PRO A 81 11.06 11.81 16.56
C PRO A 81 9.94 12.73 16.10
N ASN A 82 9.76 13.88 16.75
CA ASN A 82 8.75 14.89 16.36
C ASN A 82 8.93 15.46 14.94
N THR A 83 10.02 15.15 14.25
CA THR A 83 10.19 15.48 12.83
C THR A 83 9.40 14.52 11.93
N ILE A 84 9.01 13.35 12.46
CA ILE A 84 8.25 12.28 11.80
C ILE A 84 6.95 12.08 12.58
N LYS A 85 5.97 12.96 12.35
CA LYS A 85 4.69 12.96 13.08
C LYS A 85 3.61 12.15 12.38
N GLU A 86 3.66 12.14 11.05
CA GLU A 86 2.64 11.59 10.15
C GLU A 86 3.32 10.54 9.26
N THR A 87 4.06 9.60 9.86
CA THR A 87 4.74 8.54 9.12
C THR A 87 3.74 7.76 8.26
N SER A 88 3.88 7.74 6.93
CA SER A 88 2.95 6.97 6.07
C SER A 88 3.59 5.71 5.48
N GLY A 89 4.79 5.81 4.91
CA GLY A 89 5.50 4.65 4.34
C GLY A 89 6.70 4.16 5.16
N LEU A 90 7.04 2.87 5.02
CA LEU A 90 8.19 2.24 5.71
C LEU A 90 8.85 1.16 4.85
N ILE A 91 10.17 1.24 4.66
CA ILE A 91 10.97 0.15 4.08
C ILE A 91 12.19 -0.18 4.93
N LYS A 92 12.52 -1.46 5.05
CA LYS A 92 13.86 -1.90 5.46
C LYS A 92 14.61 -2.43 4.24
N LEU A 93 15.67 -1.74 3.87
CA LEU A 93 16.46 -2.05 2.68
C LEU A 93 17.94 -1.87 3.00
N ASP A 94 18.76 -2.87 2.66
CA ASP A 94 20.21 -2.86 2.93
C ASP A 94 20.56 -2.57 4.41
N ASN A 95 19.81 -3.18 5.34
CA ASN A 95 19.90 -2.94 6.79
C ASN A 95 19.67 -1.48 7.21
N ARG A 96 18.90 -0.73 6.43
CA ARG A 96 18.52 0.65 6.73
C ARG A 96 17.01 0.77 6.73
N LEU A 97 16.45 1.27 7.83
CA LEU A 97 15.03 1.59 7.94
C LEU A 97 14.79 3.01 7.42
N TRP A 98 13.88 3.17 6.47
CA TRP A 98 13.52 4.46 5.88
C TRP A 98 12.02 4.70 5.96
N THR A 99 11.66 5.96 6.20
CA THR A 99 10.27 6.44 6.24
C THR A 99 10.17 7.87 5.70
N PHE A 100 8.95 8.39 5.58
CA PHE A 100 8.64 9.78 5.23
C PHE A 100 7.35 10.21 5.94
N ASN A 101 7.06 11.52 5.98
CA ASN A 101 5.75 12.01 6.44
C ASN A 101 4.74 12.08 5.29
N ASP A 102 3.47 11.81 5.59
CA ASP A 102 2.32 11.74 4.68
C ASP A 102 2.24 12.94 3.74
N SER A 103 1.75 14.10 4.19
CA SER A 103 1.40 15.19 3.27
C SER A 103 1.90 16.56 3.74
N GLY A 104 1.98 17.52 2.81
CA GLY A 104 2.29 18.94 3.09
C GLY A 104 3.70 19.24 3.58
N GLY A 105 4.52 18.20 3.82
CA GLY A 105 5.89 18.29 4.30
C GLY A 105 6.93 18.41 3.19
N LYS A 106 8.18 18.18 3.57
CA LYS A 106 9.31 18.09 2.62
C LYS A 106 9.23 16.76 1.85
N ALA A 107 9.58 16.78 0.58
CA ALA A 107 9.84 15.57 -0.22
C ALA A 107 11.19 14.94 0.20
N THR A 108 11.20 14.31 1.38
CA THR A 108 12.40 13.81 2.04
C THR A 108 12.13 12.43 2.65
N LEU A 109 13.03 11.49 2.39
CA LEU A 109 13.11 10.23 3.14
C LEU A 109 14.03 10.41 4.35
N TYR A 110 13.64 9.84 5.48
CA TYR A 110 14.39 9.83 6.74
C TYR A 110 14.86 8.41 7.05
N GLN A 111 16.16 8.23 7.23
CA GLN A 111 16.72 6.98 7.73
C GLN A 111 16.67 6.97 9.25
N ILE A 112 16.11 5.91 9.82
CA ILE A 112 15.91 5.74 11.25
C ILE A 112 16.88 4.70 11.81
N ASP A 113 17.51 5.02 12.93
CA ASP A 113 18.27 4.07 13.73
C ASP A 113 17.29 3.11 14.45
N GLU A 114 17.39 1.82 14.15
CA GLU A 114 16.52 0.77 14.67
C GLU A 114 16.72 0.47 16.17
N THR A 115 17.70 1.08 16.83
CA THR A 115 17.97 0.93 18.26
C THR A 115 17.31 2.02 19.10
N ASN A 116 17.25 3.25 18.60
CA ASN A 116 16.86 4.43 19.38
C ASN A 116 15.86 5.36 18.66
N GLY A 117 15.51 5.07 17.40
CA GLY A 117 14.54 5.83 16.62
C GLY A 117 15.04 7.17 16.08
N GLN A 118 16.31 7.52 16.29
CA GLN A 118 16.83 8.81 15.82
C GLN A 118 17.00 8.83 14.31
N ILE A 119 16.84 10.02 13.72
CA ILE A 119 17.14 10.25 12.31
C ILE A 119 18.66 10.29 12.16
N VAL A 120 19.21 9.33 11.41
CA VAL A 120 20.66 9.24 11.15
C VAL A 120 21.03 9.71 9.75
N ASN A 121 20.06 9.78 8.84
CA ASN A 121 20.28 10.27 7.48
C ASN A 121 19.00 10.82 6.86
N THR A 122 19.16 11.62 5.82
CA THR A 122 18.07 12.15 5.01
C THR A 122 18.44 12.12 3.52
N LEU A 123 17.44 11.88 2.68
CA LEU A 123 17.55 11.97 1.22
C LEU A 123 16.42 12.84 0.69
N ASN A 124 16.75 13.94 0.03
CA ASN A 124 15.75 14.82 -0.60
C ASN A 124 15.53 14.41 -2.06
N ILE A 125 14.26 14.39 -2.48
CA ILE A 125 13.89 14.14 -3.87
C ILE A 125 13.62 15.49 -4.52
N GLN A 126 14.60 16.03 -5.23
CA GLN A 126 14.65 17.47 -5.57
C GLN A 126 13.54 17.93 -6.52
N ASN A 127 13.09 17.04 -7.40
CA ASN A 127 12.02 17.30 -8.37
C ASN A 127 10.67 16.73 -7.94
N ALA A 128 10.50 16.41 -6.65
CA ALA A 128 9.25 15.91 -6.12
C ALA A 128 8.56 16.92 -5.21
N HIS A 129 7.24 16.84 -5.21
CA HIS A 129 6.36 17.55 -4.28
C HIS A 129 5.63 16.51 -3.43
N ASN A 130 5.58 16.73 -2.12
CA ASN A 130 4.81 15.90 -1.22
C ASN A 130 3.35 16.40 -1.16
N THR A 131 2.52 15.88 -2.06
CA THR A 131 1.10 16.22 -2.12
C THR A 131 0.29 15.34 -1.16
N ASP A 132 0.42 14.02 -1.29
CA ASP A 132 -0.26 12.99 -0.50
C ASP A 132 0.57 11.69 -0.62
N TRP A 133 1.73 11.64 0.07
CA TRP A 133 2.60 10.46 0.01
C TRP A 133 2.12 9.40 0.97
N GLU A 134 1.88 8.18 0.50
CA GLU A 134 1.25 7.17 1.34
C GLU A 134 2.14 5.95 1.59
N ASP A 135 2.77 5.40 0.55
CA ASP A 135 3.63 4.22 0.73
C ASP A 135 4.94 4.28 -0.05
N ILE A 136 5.89 3.45 0.38
CA ILE A 136 7.18 3.23 -0.27
C ILE A 136 7.40 1.74 -0.50
N ALA A 137 7.81 1.40 -1.72
CA ALA A 137 8.16 0.04 -2.11
C ALA A 137 9.55 0.01 -2.72
N TYR A 138 10.12 -1.17 -2.88
CA TYR A 138 11.40 -1.35 -3.55
C TYR A 138 11.44 -2.65 -4.34
N ASP A 139 12.30 -2.65 -5.36
CA ASP A 139 12.77 -3.86 -6.02
C ASP A 139 14.31 -3.93 -5.94
N ASP A 140 14.91 -4.80 -6.75
CA ASP A 140 16.35 -5.04 -6.71
C ASP A 140 17.15 -3.78 -7.10
N ASN A 141 16.56 -2.90 -7.91
CA ASN A 141 17.24 -1.76 -8.54
C ASN A 141 16.71 -0.40 -8.08
N TYR A 142 15.44 -0.31 -7.67
CA TYR A 142 14.74 0.95 -7.48
C TYR A 142 13.95 1.00 -6.18
N VAL A 143 13.73 2.22 -5.74
CA VAL A 143 12.81 2.57 -4.66
C VAL A 143 11.71 3.44 -5.26
N TYR A 144 10.47 3.15 -4.89
CA TYR A 144 9.25 3.72 -5.42
C TYR A 144 8.50 4.42 -4.30
N ILE A 145 8.20 5.70 -4.47
CA ILE A 145 7.53 6.52 -3.45
C ILE A 145 6.20 6.99 -4.03
N GLY A 146 5.10 6.53 -3.44
CA GLY A 146 3.76 6.80 -3.95
C GLY A 146 3.21 8.13 -3.46
N ASP A 147 3.05 9.10 -4.38
CA ASP A 147 2.16 10.25 -4.20
C ASP A 147 0.77 9.84 -4.73
N ILE A 148 0.13 8.98 -3.95
CA ILE A 148 -0.99 8.12 -4.35
C ILE A 148 -2.26 8.33 -3.51
N GLY A 149 -2.17 9.06 -2.39
CA GLY A 149 -3.32 9.40 -1.55
C GLY A 149 -4.35 10.20 -2.34
N ASN A 150 -5.64 9.90 -2.10
CA ASN A 150 -6.75 10.49 -2.85
C ASN A 150 -8.06 10.40 -2.06
N ASN A 151 -8.04 10.79 -0.80
CA ASN A 151 -9.19 10.73 0.11
C ASN A 151 -10.46 11.37 -0.47
N ARG A 152 -10.31 12.45 -1.25
CA ARG A 152 -11.42 13.15 -1.92
C ARG A 152 -11.87 12.49 -3.23
N GLY A 153 -11.12 11.54 -3.79
CA GLY A 153 -11.44 10.82 -5.02
C GLY A 153 -11.45 11.70 -6.26
N ASN A 154 -10.75 12.83 -6.23
CA ASN A 154 -10.78 13.85 -7.30
C ASN A 154 -9.40 14.22 -7.84
N ARG A 155 -8.32 13.63 -7.35
CA ARG A 155 -6.98 13.85 -7.91
C ARG A 155 -6.87 13.29 -9.32
N LYS A 156 -6.17 14.03 -10.18
CA LYS A 156 -5.90 13.70 -11.58
C LYS A 156 -4.40 13.64 -11.89
N ASP A 157 -3.59 13.77 -10.85
CA ASP A 157 -2.15 13.99 -10.91
C ASP A 157 -1.38 12.96 -10.06
N LEU A 158 -2.01 11.80 -9.81
CA LEU A 158 -1.43 10.68 -9.10
C LEU A 158 -0.15 10.22 -9.78
N ARG A 159 0.84 9.88 -8.96
CA ARG A 159 2.16 9.51 -9.46
C ARG A 159 2.95 8.69 -8.46
N VAL A 160 3.97 8.01 -8.96
CA VAL A 160 5.01 7.36 -8.18
C VAL A 160 6.36 7.95 -8.58
N TYR A 161 7.14 8.39 -7.60
CA TYR A 161 8.52 8.80 -7.80
C TYR A 161 9.43 7.57 -7.73
N LYS A 162 10.24 7.36 -8.76
CA LYS A 162 11.15 6.24 -8.87
C LYS A 162 12.59 6.74 -8.77
N ILE A 163 13.33 6.26 -7.78
CA ILE A 163 14.73 6.61 -7.56
C ILE A 163 15.61 5.35 -7.61
N PRO A 164 16.88 5.45 -8.00
CA PRO A 164 17.82 4.34 -7.88
C PRO A 164 17.98 3.92 -6.42
N ARG A 165 17.91 2.61 -6.14
CA ARG A 165 18.17 2.06 -4.79
C ARG A 165 19.52 2.51 -4.24
N THR A 166 20.53 2.62 -5.11
CA THR A 166 21.89 3.03 -4.76
C THR A 166 21.97 4.44 -4.17
N ALA A 167 20.98 5.31 -4.41
CA ALA A 167 20.93 6.65 -3.81
C ALA A 167 20.70 6.61 -2.29
N LEU A 168 20.02 5.57 -1.78
CA LEU A 168 19.76 5.45 -0.35
C LEU A 168 21.07 5.34 0.44
N GLY A 169 21.26 6.29 1.36
CA GLY A 169 22.39 6.34 2.29
C GLY A 169 23.75 6.68 1.67
N THR A 170 23.83 6.89 0.35
CA THR A 170 25.04 7.37 -0.33
C THR A 170 24.91 8.82 -0.80
N GLN A 171 23.68 9.28 -1.06
CA GLN A 171 23.38 10.63 -1.54
C GLN A 171 22.58 11.42 -0.51
N LYS A 172 22.63 12.75 -0.62
CA LYS A 172 21.77 13.68 0.13
C LYS A 172 20.61 14.21 -0.69
N ASN A 173 20.75 14.20 -2.02
CA ASN A 173 19.77 14.68 -2.97
C ASN A 173 19.75 13.75 -4.18
N VAL A 174 18.57 13.50 -4.73
CA VAL A 174 18.38 12.68 -5.93
C VAL A 174 17.26 13.26 -6.79
N LEU A 175 17.34 13.05 -8.11
CA LEU A 175 16.23 13.29 -9.03
C LEU A 175 15.49 11.99 -9.26
N ALA A 176 14.16 12.04 -9.21
CA ALA A 176 13.30 10.90 -9.49
C ALA A 176 12.85 10.88 -10.95
N GLU A 177 12.79 9.69 -11.54
CA GLU A 177 11.88 9.42 -12.64
C GLU A 177 10.43 9.44 -12.13
N ILE A 178 9.48 9.76 -12.99
CA ILE A 178 8.07 9.91 -12.59
C ILE A 178 7.20 8.94 -13.39
N ILE A 179 6.43 8.14 -12.65
CA ILE A 179 5.39 7.26 -13.16
C ILE A 179 4.05 7.93 -12.88
N HIS A 180 3.45 8.57 -13.88
CA HIS A 180 2.11 9.12 -13.78
C HIS A 180 1.07 8.06 -14.07
N PHE A 181 -0.05 8.09 -13.35
CA PHE A 181 -1.13 7.15 -13.66
C PHE A 181 -2.54 7.67 -13.40
N THR A 182 -3.49 6.99 -14.02
CA THR A 182 -4.93 7.08 -13.75
C THR A 182 -5.48 5.68 -13.49
N TYR A 183 -6.55 5.53 -12.72
CA TYR A 183 -7.22 4.24 -12.57
C TYR A 183 -8.05 3.90 -13.82
N SER A 184 -7.98 2.64 -14.26
CA SER A 184 -8.70 2.17 -15.45
C SER A 184 -10.22 2.35 -15.38
N ASP A 185 -10.78 2.26 -14.16
CA ASP A 185 -12.21 2.29 -13.90
C ASP A 185 -12.71 3.61 -13.27
N GLN A 186 -11.83 4.59 -13.02
CA GLN A 186 -12.26 5.92 -12.54
C GLN A 186 -12.71 6.81 -13.68
N LYS A 187 -14.03 7.05 -13.77
CA LYS A 187 -14.62 7.96 -14.75
C LYS A 187 -15.03 9.32 -14.17
N GLU A 188 -15.32 9.34 -12.86
CA GLU A 188 -15.79 10.53 -12.15
C GLU A 188 -14.73 11.07 -11.18
N PHE A 189 -14.56 12.39 -11.17
CA PHE A 189 -13.63 13.13 -10.31
C PHE A 189 -14.33 14.18 -9.46
N SER A 190 -15.64 13.99 -9.20
CA SER A 190 -16.36 14.79 -8.21
C SER A 190 -15.80 14.49 -6.82
N SER A 191 -15.49 15.54 -6.04
CA SER A 191 -15.03 15.38 -4.66
C SER A 191 -16.04 14.58 -3.82
N LYS A 192 -15.62 13.41 -3.34
CA LYS A 192 -16.37 12.50 -2.47
C LYS A 192 -15.45 12.03 -1.32
N PRO A 193 -15.16 12.90 -0.35
CA PRO A 193 -14.28 12.58 0.79
C PRO A 193 -14.73 11.29 1.46
N GLN A 194 -13.82 10.31 1.60
CA GLN A 194 -14.06 9.00 2.24
C GLN A 194 -15.28 8.23 1.66
N LYS A 195 -15.69 8.56 0.43
CA LYS A 195 -16.88 7.99 -0.23
C LYS A 195 -16.57 7.62 -1.68
N ASN A 196 -15.39 7.06 -1.88
CA ASN A 196 -14.88 6.58 -3.16
C ASN A 196 -13.93 5.38 -2.93
N ASN A 197 -13.53 4.69 -4.00
CA ASN A 197 -12.62 3.53 -3.95
C ASN A 197 -11.29 3.81 -4.68
N TYR A 198 -10.92 5.09 -4.81
CA TYR A 198 -9.75 5.57 -5.53
C TYR A 198 -8.74 6.23 -4.60
N ASP A 199 -9.00 6.20 -3.29
CA ASP A 199 -8.05 6.48 -2.23
C ASP A 199 -7.11 5.29 -2.08
N CYS A 200 -5.81 5.49 -2.22
CA CYS A 200 -4.82 4.43 -2.29
C CYS A 200 -3.71 4.71 -1.32
N GLU A 201 -3.43 3.74 -0.46
CA GLU A 201 -2.51 3.97 0.64
C GLU A 201 -1.43 2.91 0.78
N ALA A 202 -1.52 1.80 0.04
CA ALA A 202 -0.45 0.80 0.09
C ALA A 202 0.03 0.39 -1.30
N MET A 203 1.32 0.05 -1.39
CA MET A 203 1.99 -0.30 -2.62
C MET A 203 3.11 -1.34 -2.39
N ILE A 204 3.27 -2.27 -3.33
CA ILE A 204 4.47 -3.13 -3.43
C ILE A 204 5.06 -3.08 -4.83
N ALA A 205 6.34 -3.40 -4.96
CA ALA A 205 6.98 -3.68 -6.25
C ALA A 205 7.21 -5.18 -6.41
N TYR A 206 6.71 -5.75 -7.49
CA TYR A 206 6.79 -7.18 -7.77
C TYR A 206 6.87 -7.42 -9.28
N ASN A 207 7.89 -8.19 -9.71
CA ASN A 207 8.12 -8.56 -11.11
C ASN A 207 8.08 -7.38 -12.12
N GLY A 208 8.68 -6.24 -11.77
CA GLY A 208 8.76 -5.05 -12.63
C GLY A 208 7.50 -4.18 -12.65
N ASN A 209 6.44 -4.60 -11.96
CA ASN A 209 5.21 -3.83 -11.78
C ASN A 209 5.09 -3.34 -10.34
N LEU A 210 4.24 -2.33 -10.17
CA LEU A 210 3.73 -1.86 -8.90
C LEU A 210 2.32 -2.40 -8.71
N TYR A 211 2.02 -2.87 -7.50
CA TYR A 211 0.68 -3.27 -7.12
C TYR A 211 0.16 -2.33 -6.06
N LEU A 212 -1.00 -1.74 -6.34
CA LEU A 212 -1.61 -0.69 -5.52
C LEU A 212 -2.85 -1.24 -4.81
N PHE A 213 -3.00 -0.88 -3.54
CA PHE A 213 -4.11 -1.33 -2.68
C PHE A 213 -4.91 -0.13 -2.16
N SER A 214 -6.21 -0.12 -2.48
CA SER A 214 -7.08 0.99 -2.10
C SER A 214 -7.56 0.91 -0.64
N LYS A 215 -7.79 2.08 -0.03
CA LYS A 215 -8.42 2.26 1.29
C LYS A 215 -9.90 2.58 1.13
N ASN A 216 -10.76 1.55 1.13
CA ASN A 216 -12.19 1.78 0.89
C ASN A 216 -12.95 2.00 2.20
N TRP A 217 -13.11 3.27 2.56
CA TRP A 217 -13.82 3.74 3.75
C TRP A 217 -15.26 3.20 3.90
N GLN A 218 -16.00 3.06 2.79
CA GLN A 218 -17.43 2.75 2.85
C GLN A 218 -17.74 1.26 3.08
N ASN A 219 -16.95 0.37 2.50
CA ASN A 219 -17.22 -1.07 2.50
C ASN A 219 -16.12 -1.90 3.17
N GLN A 220 -15.03 -1.26 3.63
CA GLN A 220 -13.91 -1.92 4.31
C GLN A 220 -13.33 -3.10 3.51
N LYS A 221 -13.42 -2.99 2.18
CA LYS A 221 -12.71 -3.83 1.21
C LYS A 221 -11.45 -3.11 0.75
N THR A 222 -10.65 -3.79 -0.05
CA THR A 222 -9.55 -3.17 -0.80
C THR A 222 -9.62 -3.62 -2.25
N ARG A 223 -9.27 -2.74 -3.18
CA ARG A 223 -9.08 -3.07 -4.59
C ARG A 223 -7.59 -3.21 -4.88
N LEU A 224 -7.25 -4.19 -5.70
CA LEU A 224 -5.91 -4.41 -6.22
C LEU A 224 -5.83 -3.86 -7.64
N TYR A 225 -4.84 -3.02 -7.89
CA TYR A 225 -4.50 -2.56 -9.24
C TYR A 225 -3.05 -2.92 -9.56
N GLU A 226 -2.78 -3.19 -10.83
CA GLU A 226 -1.43 -3.33 -11.38
C GLU A 226 -1.06 -2.09 -12.18
N LEU A 227 0.15 -1.58 -11.95
CA LEU A 227 0.71 -0.40 -12.58
C LEU A 227 2.12 -0.71 -13.08
N SER A 228 2.49 -0.24 -14.26
CA SER A 228 3.86 -0.39 -14.78
C SER A 228 4.87 0.32 -13.88
N GLY A 229 6.00 -0.33 -13.57
CA GLY A 229 7.13 0.28 -12.86
C GLY A 229 8.04 1.16 -13.72
N HIS A 230 7.68 1.43 -14.98
CA HIS A 230 8.43 2.28 -15.89
C HIS A 230 7.98 3.74 -15.82
N ALA A 231 8.92 4.67 -16.02
CA ALA A 231 8.61 6.08 -16.10
C ALA A 231 7.70 6.38 -17.30
N GLY A 232 6.79 7.35 -17.15
CA GLY A 232 5.85 7.71 -18.20
C GLY A 232 4.42 7.86 -17.70
N LYS A 233 3.45 7.76 -18.62
CA LYS A 233 2.02 7.81 -18.31
C LYS A 233 1.43 6.42 -18.51
N HIS A 234 0.76 5.93 -17.49
CA HIS A 234 0.20 4.59 -17.46
C HIS A 234 -1.24 4.60 -16.95
N GLU A 235 -1.93 3.49 -17.14
CA GLU A 235 -3.22 3.22 -16.53
C GLU A 235 -3.02 2.12 -15.49
N ALA A 236 -3.45 2.37 -14.25
CA ALA A 236 -3.48 1.35 -13.21
C ALA A 236 -4.68 0.43 -13.46
N LYS A 237 -4.39 -0.80 -13.87
CA LYS A 237 -5.38 -1.79 -14.28
C LYS A 237 -5.99 -2.45 -13.05
N TYR A 238 -7.31 -2.32 -12.90
CA TYR A 238 -8.04 -3.06 -11.86
C TYR A 238 -7.92 -4.57 -12.09
N LEU A 239 -7.52 -5.30 -11.04
CA LEU A 239 -7.40 -6.77 -11.08
C LEU A 239 -8.52 -7.43 -10.29
N SER A 240 -8.65 -7.11 -9.01
CA SER A 240 -9.57 -7.81 -8.11
C SER A 240 -9.87 -6.99 -6.84
N THR A 241 -10.70 -7.53 -5.95
CA THR A 241 -11.01 -6.92 -4.65
C THR A 241 -11.06 -8.00 -3.57
N PHE A 242 -10.70 -7.62 -2.34
CA PHE A 242 -10.70 -8.50 -1.18
C PHE A 242 -11.46 -7.87 -0.01
N ASN A 243 -12.19 -8.70 0.75
CA ASN A 243 -12.82 -8.28 1.99
C ASN A 243 -11.82 -8.28 3.15
N ILE A 244 -11.06 -7.19 3.25
CA ILE A 244 -9.98 -7.02 4.22
C ILE A 244 -10.49 -6.68 5.63
N GLN A 245 -11.78 -6.38 5.78
CA GLN A 245 -12.44 -6.09 7.06
C GLN A 245 -11.76 -4.95 7.84
N GLY A 246 -11.32 -3.92 7.11
CA GLY A 246 -10.65 -2.75 7.66
C GLY A 246 -10.22 -1.76 6.58
N LEU A 247 -9.48 -0.74 6.99
CA LEU A 247 -8.85 0.25 6.12
C LEU A 247 -7.40 -0.14 5.93
N VAL A 248 -6.99 -0.43 4.68
CA VAL A 248 -5.58 -0.70 4.34
C VAL A 248 -4.79 0.58 4.44
N THR A 249 -3.57 0.47 4.98
CA THR A 249 -2.63 1.61 5.08
C THR A 249 -1.21 1.28 4.63
N GLY A 250 -0.78 0.03 4.70
CA GLY A 250 0.58 -0.32 4.27
C GLY A 250 0.65 -1.73 3.70
N ALA A 251 1.64 -1.96 2.85
CA ALA A 251 1.92 -3.27 2.28
C ALA A 251 3.42 -3.58 2.32
N SER A 252 3.74 -4.86 2.48
CA SER A 252 5.12 -5.32 2.35
C SER A 252 5.15 -6.73 1.81
N ILE A 253 6.14 -7.03 0.97
CA ILE A 253 6.28 -8.33 0.32
C ILE A 253 7.64 -8.94 0.63
N ASN A 254 7.64 -10.20 1.07
CA ASN A 254 8.82 -11.04 1.12
C ASN A 254 8.70 -12.07 -0.01
N LYS A 255 9.51 -11.90 -1.05
CA LYS A 255 9.51 -12.76 -2.24
C LYS A 255 10.03 -14.17 -1.94
N GLU A 256 11.02 -14.28 -1.05
CA GLU A 256 11.65 -15.55 -0.67
C GLU A 256 10.68 -16.44 0.12
N LEU A 257 9.94 -15.85 1.06
CA LEU A 257 8.90 -16.56 1.82
C LEU A 257 7.58 -16.70 1.04
N ASN A 258 7.44 -16.00 -0.09
CA ASN A 258 6.19 -15.88 -0.84
C ASN A 258 5.03 -15.37 0.05
N ILE A 259 5.28 -14.31 0.83
CA ILE A 259 4.30 -13.70 1.72
C ILE A 259 4.12 -12.22 1.38
N LEU A 260 2.88 -11.80 1.19
CA LEU A 260 2.46 -10.40 1.19
C LEU A 260 1.74 -10.10 2.50
N LEU A 261 2.13 -9.02 3.16
CA LEU A 261 1.41 -8.48 4.32
C LEU A 261 0.67 -7.19 3.93
N LEU A 262 -0.56 -7.04 4.42
CA LEU A 262 -1.30 -5.77 4.41
C LEU A 262 -1.63 -5.38 5.86
N SER A 263 -1.20 -4.19 6.30
CA SER A 263 -1.65 -3.61 7.56
C SER A 263 -3.00 -2.93 7.37
N THR A 264 -3.87 -3.10 8.36
CA THR A 264 -5.16 -2.42 8.40
C THR A 264 -5.52 -1.94 9.79
N TYR A 265 -6.44 -0.98 9.89
CA TYR A 265 -7.15 -0.68 11.14
C TYR A 265 -8.66 -0.62 10.93
N SER A 266 -9.42 -0.88 12.01
CA SER A 266 -10.88 -0.73 12.02
C SER A 266 -11.30 0.70 12.37
N PRO A 267 -12.58 1.11 12.19
CA PRO A 267 -13.04 2.42 12.67
C PRO A 267 -12.82 2.70 14.17
N LEU A 268 -12.60 1.65 14.97
CA LEU A 268 -12.24 1.73 16.39
C LEU A 268 -10.71 1.70 16.63
N LEU A 269 -9.91 1.90 15.58
CA LEU A 269 -8.44 1.87 15.59
C LEU A 269 -7.84 0.52 15.99
N ASN A 270 -8.57 -0.59 15.89
CA ASN A 270 -7.98 -1.91 16.12
C ASN A 270 -7.10 -2.28 14.92
N VAL A 271 -5.80 -2.38 15.15
CA VAL A 271 -4.82 -2.78 14.14
C VAL A 271 -4.95 -4.27 13.84
N ASN A 272 -4.84 -4.62 12.57
CA ASN A 272 -4.76 -5.99 12.09
C ASN A 272 -3.73 -6.10 10.98
N VAL A 273 -3.22 -7.30 10.75
CA VAL A 273 -2.37 -7.60 9.59
C VAL A 273 -2.93 -8.83 8.89
N TRP A 274 -3.08 -8.75 7.58
CA TRP A 274 -3.43 -9.88 6.73
C TRP A 274 -2.17 -10.39 6.03
N ALA A 275 -1.98 -11.71 6.04
CA ALA A 275 -0.95 -12.39 5.28
C ALA A 275 -1.58 -13.15 4.11
N PHE A 276 -1.04 -12.93 2.91
CA PHE A 276 -1.37 -13.66 1.69
C PHE A 276 -0.15 -14.51 1.29
N THR A 277 -0.35 -15.81 1.09
CA THR A 277 0.72 -16.79 0.88
C THR A 277 0.41 -17.68 -0.31
N ASN A 278 1.45 -18.26 -0.91
CA ASN A 278 1.33 -19.13 -2.09
C ASN A 278 0.66 -18.43 -3.28
N TYR A 279 0.88 -17.12 -3.44
CA TYR A 279 0.36 -16.37 -4.58
C TYR A 279 1.14 -16.69 -5.86
N LYS A 280 0.45 -16.67 -7.00
CA LYS A 280 1.04 -16.89 -8.32
C LYS A 280 0.95 -15.62 -9.14
N GLN A 281 2.08 -15.20 -9.72
CA GLN A 281 2.14 -14.15 -10.76
C GLN A 281 1.33 -12.86 -10.43
N GLY A 282 1.37 -12.38 -9.18
CA GLY A 282 0.68 -11.15 -8.78
C GLY A 282 -0.81 -11.32 -8.44
N GLU A 283 -1.37 -12.54 -8.49
CA GLU A 283 -2.74 -12.83 -8.07
C GLU A 283 -2.86 -12.98 -6.55
N PHE A 284 -2.53 -11.92 -5.79
CA PHE A 284 -2.43 -11.98 -4.33
C PHE A 284 -3.74 -12.35 -3.63
N PHE A 285 -4.88 -11.84 -4.12
CA PHE A 285 -6.19 -12.06 -3.50
C PHE A 285 -6.87 -13.38 -3.89
N ASN A 286 -6.30 -14.13 -4.83
CA ASN A 286 -6.71 -15.50 -5.14
C ASN A 286 -5.88 -16.53 -4.36
N ALA A 287 -4.92 -16.07 -3.56
CA ALA A 287 -4.01 -16.92 -2.80
C ALA A 287 -4.57 -17.28 -1.41
N ASN A 288 -3.82 -18.08 -0.65
CA ASN A 288 -4.18 -18.37 0.73
C ASN A 288 -4.09 -17.09 1.57
N SER A 289 -5.16 -16.71 2.25
CA SER A 289 -5.18 -15.52 3.12
C SER A 289 -5.47 -15.88 4.56
N LYS A 290 -4.75 -15.26 5.51
CA LYS A 290 -5.09 -15.32 6.94
C LYS A 290 -4.93 -13.96 7.59
N LYS A 291 -5.80 -13.66 8.55
CA LYS A 291 -5.62 -12.54 9.47
C LYS A 291 -4.72 -13.02 10.62
N LEU A 292 -3.63 -12.30 10.88
CA LEU A 292 -2.71 -12.64 11.97
C LEU A 292 -3.39 -12.47 13.34
N ASN A 293 -3.11 -13.40 14.25
CA ASN A 293 -3.75 -13.50 15.56
C ASN A 293 -2.87 -12.88 16.64
N PHE A 294 -3.09 -11.60 16.95
CA PHE A 294 -2.26 -10.89 17.90
C PHE A 294 -2.50 -11.40 19.33
N THR A 295 -1.44 -11.74 20.05
CA THR A 295 -1.53 -12.11 21.48
C THR A 295 -2.11 -11.01 22.34
N ARG A 296 -1.86 -9.76 21.96
CA ARG A 296 -2.39 -8.55 22.59
C ARG A 296 -2.87 -7.60 21.51
N PRO A 297 -4.11 -7.07 21.59
CA PRO A 297 -4.60 -6.09 20.64
C PRO A 297 -3.68 -4.86 20.59
N LEU A 298 -3.37 -4.40 19.38
CA LEU A 298 -2.75 -3.10 19.15
C LEU A 298 -3.85 -2.12 18.73
N GLN A 299 -3.92 -0.98 19.42
CA GLN A 299 -4.80 0.13 19.06
C GLN A 299 -3.96 1.31 18.56
N GLY A 300 -4.33 1.84 17.41
CA GLY A 300 -3.67 2.95 16.77
C GLY A 300 -4.08 3.08 15.31
N GLN A 301 -3.78 4.23 14.75
CA GLN A 301 -3.82 4.40 13.30
C GLN A 301 -2.47 3.89 12.78
N VAL A 302 -2.44 2.60 12.42
CA VAL A 302 -1.26 2.00 11.77
C VAL A 302 -1.17 2.57 10.38
N GLU A 303 0.01 3.03 10.00
CA GLU A 303 0.22 3.68 8.72
C GLU A 303 1.11 2.82 7.82
N ALA A 304 2.19 2.23 8.33
CA ALA A 304 3.10 1.45 7.50
C ALA A 304 3.37 0.05 8.06
N ILE A 305 3.80 -0.84 7.17
CA ILE A 305 4.37 -2.15 7.52
C ILE A 305 5.59 -2.45 6.64
N THR A 306 6.64 -3.05 7.21
CA THR A 306 7.77 -3.54 6.41
C THR A 306 8.35 -4.81 6.97
N PHE A 307 8.70 -5.78 6.12
CA PHE A 307 9.47 -6.95 6.54
C PHE A 307 10.86 -6.53 7.06
N THR A 308 11.30 -7.17 8.15
CA THR A 308 12.64 -6.93 8.72
C THR A 308 13.51 -8.16 8.78
N ALA A 309 12.89 -9.34 8.79
CA ALA A 309 13.51 -10.66 8.67
C ALA A 309 12.41 -11.66 8.28
N ASN A 310 12.77 -12.94 8.23
CA ASN A 310 11.77 -14.00 8.06
C ASN A 310 10.78 -13.98 9.22
N TYR A 311 9.49 -13.88 8.88
CA TYR A 311 8.38 -13.82 9.84
C TYR A 311 8.46 -12.69 10.88
N LYS A 312 9.20 -11.61 10.56
CA LYS A 312 9.25 -10.39 11.38
C LYS A 312 9.01 -9.17 10.53
N ALA A 313 8.27 -8.23 11.07
CA ALA A 313 7.97 -6.96 10.43
C ALA A 313 8.02 -5.81 11.44
N TYR A 314 8.20 -4.60 10.93
CA TYR A 314 7.90 -3.37 11.67
C TYR A 314 6.57 -2.79 11.25
N LEU A 315 5.88 -2.20 12.21
CA LEU A 315 4.67 -1.40 12.02
C LEU A 315 4.94 0.01 12.54
N SER A 316 4.46 1.03 11.84
CA SER A 316 4.44 2.39 12.38
C SER A 316 3.01 2.85 12.60
N THR A 317 2.80 3.64 13.66
CA THR A 317 1.55 4.38 13.88
C THR A 317 1.83 5.87 13.85
N GLU A 318 0.88 6.67 13.38
CA GLU A 318 1.00 8.12 13.47
C GLU A 318 0.64 8.66 14.88
N ALA A 319 0.97 9.94 15.09
CA ALA A 319 0.55 10.65 16.29
C ALA A 319 -0.92 11.04 16.18
N PHE A 320 -1.78 10.45 17.02
CA PHE A 320 -3.21 10.72 17.02
C PHE A 320 -3.62 11.48 18.28
N LYS A 321 -4.38 12.57 18.15
CA LYS A 321 -4.94 13.30 19.30
C LYS A 321 -6.43 13.55 19.12
N LYS A 322 -7.24 13.01 20.04
CA LYS A 322 -8.69 13.25 20.10
C LYS A 322 -9.11 13.45 21.54
N TYR A 323 -9.47 14.69 21.91
CA TYR A 323 -9.95 15.20 23.21
C TYR A 323 -9.44 14.48 24.49
N ILE A 324 -9.82 13.21 24.70
CA ILE A 324 -9.49 12.38 25.88
C ILE A 324 -8.34 11.38 25.67
N PHE A 325 -7.85 11.17 24.44
CA PHE A 325 -6.74 10.27 24.13
C PHE A 325 -5.70 10.94 23.23
N SER A 326 -4.42 10.65 23.49
CA SER A 326 -3.30 11.02 22.64
C SER A 326 -2.37 9.83 22.50
N PHE A 327 -2.00 9.49 21.28
CA PHE A 327 -0.99 8.51 20.93
C PHE A 327 0.18 9.23 20.27
N ASP A 328 1.40 8.82 20.60
CA ASP A 328 2.59 9.29 19.92
C ASP A 328 2.85 8.43 18.68
N ALA A 329 3.42 9.04 17.64
CA ALA A 329 3.95 8.28 16.51
C ALA A 329 4.98 7.25 17.03
N THR A 330 4.79 5.97 16.73
CA THR A 330 5.50 4.87 17.39
C THR A 330 5.84 3.78 16.39
N LEU A 331 7.04 3.21 16.53
CA LEU A 331 7.45 1.99 15.83
C LEU A 331 7.22 0.77 16.73
N TYR A 332 6.66 -0.28 16.14
CA TYR A 332 6.44 -1.58 16.76
C TYR A 332 7.14 -2.67 15.97
N GLU A 333 7.54 -3.73 16.66
CA GLU A 333 8.00 -4.98 16.07
C GLU A 333 6.89 -6.03 16.17
N LEU A 334 6.59 -6.66 15.03
CA LEU A 334 5.67 -7.77 14.87
C LEU A 334 6.49 -9.03 14.60
N ASP A 335 6.44 -9.99 15.50
CA ASP A 335 6.94 -11.35 15.31
C ASP A 335 5.74 -12.28 15.07
N PHE A 336 5.71 -12.93 13.93
CA PHE A 336 4.62 -13.81 13.51
C PHE A 336 5.14 -15.18 13.07
N SER A 337 6.32 -15.57 13.56
CA SER A 337 6.93 -16.89 13.32
C SER A 337 5.99 -18.05 13.65
N GLU A 338 5.38 -18.05 14.84
CA GLU A 338 4.46 -19.10 15.29
C GLU A 338 3.26 -19.33 14.37
N GLU A 339 2.89 -18.34 13.54
CA GLU A 339 1.78 -18.41 12.59
C GLU A 339 2.07 -19.29 11.36
N PHE A 340 3.35 -19.59 11.12
CA PHE A 340 3.86 -20.31 9.95
C PHE A 340 4.81 -21.47 10.29
N GLU A 341 5.20 -21.61 11.55
CA GLU A 341 5.92 -22.78 12.10
C GLU A 341 5.06 -24.03 12.21
#